data_AF-A0A7G1NW01-F1
#
_entry.id   AF-A0A7G1NW01-F1
#
_cell.length_a   1.000
_cell.length_b   1.000
_cell.length_c   1.000
_cell.angle_alpha   90.00
_cell.angle_beta   90.00
_cell.angle_gamma   90.00
#
_symmetry.space_group_name_H-M   'P 1'
#
loop_
_entity.id
_entity.type
_entity.pdbx_description
1 polymer ?
#
loop_
_entity_poly.entity_id
_entity_poly.type
_entity_poly.pdbx_seq_one_letter_code
_entity_poly.pdbx_strand_id
1 'polypeptide(L)'
;MTAMDDRPVDAGALIAELEGHLLVEATLAEGRLEAGRFGRRFEWLTDSQREEVEERFARVYVSLARLCWERTALRAGELRGEYEAAYRVLRRRLLATFLSGTAVLLSAAVLIVSATR
;
A
#
# COMPACT_ATOMS: atom_id res chain seq x y z
N MET A 1 7.45 -29.01 -26.01
CA MET A 1 8.70 -28.51 -25.40
C MET A 1 8.65 -26.99 -25.49
N THR A 2 7.85 -26.38 -24.61
CA THR A 2 7.61 -24.94 -24.54
C THR A 2 8.83 -24.28 -23.94
N ALA A 3 9.39 -23.30 -24.66
CA ALA A 3 10.44 -22.44 -24.14
C ALA A 3 9.98 -21.86 -22.80
N MET A 4 10.68 -22.25 -21.74
CA MET A 4 10.52 -21.71 -20.40
C MET A 4 10.78 -20.20 -20.50
N ASP A 5 9.76 -19.41 -20.16
CA ASP A 5 9.79 -17.94 -20.16
C ASP A 5 10.88 -17.49 -19.17
N ASP A 6 12.10 -17.29 -19.66
CA ASP A 6 13.30 -16.92 -18.89
C ASP A 6 13.30 -15.41 -18.57
N ARG A 7 12.12 -14.85 -18.27
CA ARG A 7 12.02 -13.49 -17.75
C ARG A 7 12.47 -13.54 -16.29
N PRO A 8 13.33 -12.62 -15.84
CA PRO A 8 13.69 -12.53 -14.43
C PRO A 8 12.39 -12.36 -13.64
N VAL A 9 12.07 -13.34 -12.80
CA VAL A 9 10.93 -13.27 -11.89
C VAL A 9 11.11 -12.00 -11.07
N ASP A 10 10.18 -11.07 -11.19
CA ASP A 10 10.17 -9.89 -10.35
C ASP A 10 9.83 -10.35 -8.93
N ALA A 11 10.87 -10.51 -8.11
CA ALA A 11 10.74 -10.92 -6.73
C ALA A 11 9.78 -10.01 -5.95
N GLY A 12 9.70 -8.72 -6.30
CA GLY A 12 8.77 -7.78 -5.68
C GLY A 12 7.31 -8.13 -6.00
N ALA A 13 7.02 -8.42 -7.27
CA ALA A 13 5.68 -8.83 -7.69
C ALA A 13 5.25 -10.16 -7.03
N LEU A 14 6.16 -11.13 -6.96
CA LEU A 14 5.90 -12.41 -6.30
C LEU A 14 5.62 -12.24 -4.79
N ILE A 15 6.41 -11.41 -4.10
CA ILE A 15 6.20 -11.13 -2.67
C ILE A 15 4.83 -10.48 -2.46
N ALA A 16 4.46 -9.50 -3.28
CA ALA A 16 3.15 -8.83 -3.16
C ALA A 16 1.98 -9.81 -3.37
N GLU A 17 2.10 -10.74 -4.31
CA GLU A 17 1.09 -11.79 -4.53
C GLU A 17 1.00 -12.73 -3.33
N LEU A 18 2.14 -13.20 -2.80
CA LEU A 18 2.19 -14.04 -1.61
C LEU A 18 1.60 -13.33 -0.38
N GLU A 19 1.95 -12.07 -0.14
CA GLU A 19 1.39 -11.27 0.94
C GLU A 19 -0.13 -11.16 0.82
N GLY A 20 -0.65 -10.94 -0.39
CA GLY A 20 -2.09 -10.91 -0.67
C GLY A 20 -2.77 -12.24 -0.32
N HIS A 21 -2.19 -13.37 -0.72
CA HIS A 21 -2.71 -14.70 -0.38
C HIS A 21 -2.69 -14.95 1.14
N LEU A 22 -1.58 -14.61 1.81
CA LEU A 22 -1.46 -14.79 3.26
C LEU A 22 -2.47 -13.93 4.03
N LEU A 23 -2.71 -12.70 3.58
CA LEU A 23 -3.71 -11.81 4.17
C LEU A 23 -5.12 -12.41 4.07
N VAL A 24 -5.48 -12.95 2.90
CA VAL A 24 -6.79 -13.58 2.68
C VAL A 24 -6.94 -14.82 3.55
N GLU A 25 -5.95 -15.71 3.57
CA GLU A 25 -5.99 -16.93 4.39
C GLU A 25 -6.07 -16.64 5.88
N ALA A 26 -5.29 -15.67 6.37
CA ALA A 26 -5.35 -15.22 7.76
C ALA A 26 -6.75 -14.71 8.12
N THR A 27 -7.36 -13.91 7.24
CA THR A 27 -8.70 -13.33 7.47
C THR A 27 -9.81 -14.37 7.45
N LEU A 28 -9.69 -15.39 6.59
CA LEU A 28 -10.61 -16.53 6.60
C LEU A 28 -10.50 -17.32 7.92
N ALA A 29 -9.28 -17.53 8.41
CA ALA A 29 -9.04 -18.22 9.68
C ALA A 29 -9.58 -17.42 10.88
N GLU A 30 -9.31 -16.11 10.93
CA GLU A 30 -9.85 -15.20 11.95
C GLU A 30 -11.38 -15.16 11.91
N GLY A 31 -11.98 -15.05 10.73
CA GLY A 31 -13.43 -15.02 10.57
C GLY A 31 -14.10 -16.27 11.13
N ARG A 32 -13.51 -17.46 10.91
CA ARG A 32 -13.99 -18.73 11.51
C ARG A 32 -13.82 -18.76 13.03
N LEU A 33 -12.69 -18.27 13.54
CA LEU A 33 -12.44 -18.20 14.99
C LEU A 33 -13.44 -17.28 15.69
N GLU A 34 -13.65 -16.08 15.15
CA GLU A 34 -14.59 -15.10 15.67
C GLU A 34 -16.03 -15.53 15.50
N ALA A 35 -16.37 -16.22 14.41
CA ALA A 35 -17.65 -16.89 14.24
C ALA A 35 -17.91 -17.85 15.41
N GLY A 36 -16.99 -18.77 15.69
CA GLY A 36 -17.12 -19.71 16.82
C GLY A 36 -17.26 -19.01 18.18
N ARG A 37 -16.51 -17.92 18.40
CA ARG A 37 -16.64 -17.09 19.62
C ARG A 37 -18.01 -16.42 19.71
N PHE A 38 -18.54 -15.94 18.60
CA PHE A 38 -19.87 -15.34 18.50
C PHE A 38 -20.97 -16.38 18.72
N GLY A 39 -20.89 -17.51 18.02
CA GLY A 39 -21.83 -18.62 18.09
C GLY A 39 -21.97 -19.14 19.52
N ARG A 40 -20.86 -19.40 20.22
CA ARG A 40 -20.87 -19.89 21.62
C ARG A 40 -21.63 -19.02 22.63
N ARG A 41 -21.86 -17.73 22.33
CA ARG A 41 -22.64 -16.84 23.22
C ARG A 41 -24.14 -17.15 23.24
N PHE A 42 -24.63 -17.94 22.30
CA PHE A 42 -26.03 -18.32 22.21
C PHE A 42 -26.24 -19.75 22.70
N GLU A 43 -26.33 -19.94 24.01
CA GLU A 43 -26.46 -21.28 24.63
C GLU A 43 -27.80 -21.96 24.29
N TRP A 44 -28.82 -21.20 23.90
CA TRP A 44 -30.13 -21.72 23.50
C TRP A 44 -30.18 -22.35 22.10
N LEU A 45 -29.13 -22.19 21.28
CA LEU A 45 -29.12 -22.68 19.90
C LEU A 45 -28.70 -24.15 19.87
N THR A 46 -29.39 -24.93 19.03
CA THR A 46 -28.91 -26.26 18.67
C THR A 46 -27.59 -26.16 17.89
N ASP A 47 -26.84 -27.25 17.81
CA ASP A 47 -25.56 -27.27 17.09
C ASP A 47 -25.73 -26.89 15.61
N SER A 48 -26.78 -27.38 14.96
CA SER A 48 -27.10 -27.04 13.57
C SER A 48 -27.42 -25.55 13.37
N GLN A 49 -28.17 -24.94 14.30
CA GLN A 49 -28.46 -23.51 14.24
C GLN A 49 -27.21 -22.67 14.51
N ARG A 50 -26.35 -23.14 15.41
CA ARG A 50 -25.08 -22.49 15.72
C ARG A 50 -24.14 -22.50 14.53
N GLU A 51 -23.97 -23.65 13.88
CA GLU A 51 -23.16 -23.80 12.67
C GLU A 51 -23.62 -22.85 11.55
N GLU A 52 -24.93 -22.74 11.34
CA GLU A 52 -25.51 -21.84 10.33
C GLU A 52 -25.23 -20.35 10.63
N VAL A 53 -25.30 -19.96 11.91
CA VAL A 53 -24.95 -18.60 12.35
C VAL A 53 -23.46 -18.34 12.18
N GLU A 54 -22.62 -19.29 12.56
CA GLU A 54 -21.17 -19.19 12.45
C GLU A 54 -20.72 -19.05 10.98
N GLU A 55 -21.29 -19.84 10.07
CA GLU A 55 -20.98 -19.76 8.65
C GLU A 55 -21.41 -18.40 8.04
N ARG A 56 -22.59 -17.89 8.41
CA ARG A 56 -23.05 -16.56 7.97
C ARG A 56 -22.18 -15.45 8.53
N PHE A 57 -21.81 -15.54 9.81
CA PHE A 57 -20.94 -14.57 10.44
C PHE A 57 -19.59 -14.52 9.73
N ALA A 58 -18.96 -15.66 9.47
CA ALA A 58 -17.66 -15.74 8.80
C ALA A 58 -17.71 -15.08 7.40
N ARG A 59 -18.78 -15.29 6.64
CA ARG A 59 -18.98 -14.63 5.33
C ARG A 59 -19.07 -13.10 5.47
N VAL A 60 -19.86 -12.62 6.43
CA VAL A 60 -20.00 -11.18 6.69
C VAL A 60 -18.66 -10.58 7.13
N TYR A 61 -17.94 -11.25 8.04
CA TYR A 61 -16.62 -10.83 8.52
C TYR A 61 -15.65 -10.59 7.36
N VAL A 62 -15.52 -11.57 6.45
CA VAL A 62 -14.63 -11.46 5.28
C VAL A 62 -15.06 -10.34 4.35
N SER A 63 -16.36 -10.17 4.12
CA SER A 63 -16.87 -9.09 3.28
C SER A 63 -16.55 -7.71 3.87
N LEU A 64 -16.64 -7.56 5.19
CA LEU A 64 -16.33 -6.32 5.88
C LEU A 64 -14.83 -6.04 5.89
N ALA A 65 -14.00 -7.06 6.13
CA ALA A 65 -12.55 -6.96 6.06
C ALA A 65 -12.09 -6.46 4.68
N ARG A 66 -12.67 -7.02 3.61
CA ARG A 66 -12.40 -6.58 2.23
C ARG A 66 -12.74 -5.11 2.02
N LEU A 67 -13.91 -4.65 2.46
CA LEU A 67 -14.30 -3.23 2.35
C LEU A 67 -13.35 -2.31 3.12
N CYS A 68 -12.89 -2.73 4.30
CA CYS A 68 -11.91 -1.98 5.09
C CYS A 68 -10.56 -1.87 4.36
N TRP A 69 -10.09 -2.95 3.73
CA TRP A 69 -8.86 -2.92 2.93
C TRP A 69 -8.99 -2.04 1.70
N GLU A 70 -10.10 -2.15 0.95
CA GLU A 70 -10.36 -1.31 -0.23
C GLU A 70 -10.35 0.18 0.13
N ARG A 71 -11.00 0.55 1.24
CA ARG A 71 -10.98 1.93 1.75
C ARG A 71 -9.59 2.38 2.16
N THR A 72 -8.84 1.51 2.84
CA THR A 72 -7.48 1.82 3.30
C THR A 72 -6.52 1.98 2.12
N ALA A 73 -6.61 1.11 1.12
CA ALA A 73 -5.83 1.19 -0.11
C ALA A 73 -6.13 2.46 -0.90
N LEU A 74 -7.41 2.83 -1.04
CA LEU A 74 -7.82 4.09 -1.66
C LEU A 74 -7.19 5.28 -0.92
N ARG A 75 -7.33 5.34 0.40
CA ARG A 75 -6.82 6.45 1.20
C ARG A 75 -5.28 6.54 1.17
N ALA A 76 -4.59 5.40 1.18
CA ALA A 76 -3.15 5.35 1.03
C ALA A 76 -2.70 5.89 -0.34
N GLY A 77 -3.44 5.57 -1.40
CA GLY A 77 -3.22 6.12 -2.74
C GLY A 77 -3.40 7.64 -2.80
N GLU A 78 -4.48 8.16 -2.20
CA GLU A 78 -4.73 9.60 -2.08
C GLU A 78 -3.59 10.32 -1.34
N LEU A 79 -3.23 9.82 -0.15
CA LEU A 79 -2.14 10.36 0.65
C LEU A 79 -0.83 10.36 -0.13
N ARG A 80 -0.50 9.26 -0.81
CA ARG A 80 0.69 9.18 -1.65
C ARG A 80 0.67 10.24 -2.75
N GLY A 81 -0.48 10.45 -3.40
CA GLY A 81 -0.65 11.49 -4.41
C GLY A 81 -0.43 12.89 -3.86
N GLU A 82 -1.01 13.21 -2.70
CA GLU A 82 -0.82 14.47 -1.98
C GLU A 82 0.66 14.72 -1.64
N TYR A 83 1.34 13.71 -1.08
CA TYR A 83 2.76 13.77 -0.75
C TYR A 83 3.65 13.93 -1.97
N GLU A 84 3.41 13.17 -3.04
CA GLU A 84 4.18 13.28 -4.28
C GLU A 84 4.00 14.65 -4.94
N ALA A 85 2.80 15.23 -4.88
CA ALA A 85 2.57 16.59 -5.35
C ALA A 85 3.37 17.62 -4.54
N ALA A 86 3.31 17.55 -3.20
CA ALA A 86 4.07 18.43 -2.33
C ALA A 86 5.60 18.27 -2.54
N TYR A 87 6.07 17.04 -2.66
CA TYR A 87 7.47 16.73 -2.92
C TYR A 87 7.94 17.27 -4.28
N ARG A 88 7.14 17.13 -5.33
CA ARG A 88 7.46 17.68 -6.65
C ARG A 88 7.62 19.21 -6.61
N VAL A 89 6.76 19.90 -5.86
CA VAL A 89 6.87 21.36 -5.67
C VAL A 89 8.16 21.72 -4.93
N LEU A 90 8.46 21.03 -3.82
CA LEU A 90 9.67 21.29 -3.03
C LEU A 90 10.94 21.00 -3.84
N ARG A 91 10.98 19.88 -4.56
CA ARG A 91 12.08 19.50 -5.44
C ARG A 91 12.32 20.55 -6.53
N ARG A 92 11.26 21.05 -7.16
CA ARG A 92 11.38 22.13 -8.17
C ARG A 92 11.96 23.41 -7.56
N ARG A 93 11.51 23.81 -6.37
CA ARG A 93 12.03 24.99 -5.66
C ARG A 93 13.51 24.84 -5.33
N LEU A 94 13.90 23.70 -4.77
CA LEU A 94 15.30 23.41 -4.43
C LEU A 94 16.20 23.43 -5.68
N LEU A 95 15.77 22.77 -6.76
CA LEU A 95 16.51 22.77 -8.01
C LEU A 95 16.61 24.18 -8.60
N ALA A 96 15.53 24.96 -8.59
CA ALA A 96 15.55 26.35 -9.06
C ALA A 96 16.52 27.21 -8.24
N THR A 97 16.46 27.14 -6.90
CA THR A 97 17.38 27.89 -6.04
C THR A 97 18.84 27.48 -6.23
N PHE A 98 19.10 26.19 -6.40
CA PHE A 98 20.44 25.68 -6.64
C PHE A 98 20.99 26.16 -7.97
N LEU A 99 20.21 26.04 -9.06
CA LEU A 99 20.60 26.49 -10.40
C LEU A 99 20.78 28.02 -10.47
N SER A 100 19.91 28.79 -9.82
CA SER A 100 20.07 30.24 -9.73
C SER A 100 21.34 30.62 -8.94
N GLY A 101 21.60 29.96 -7.82
CA GLY A 101 22.80 30.19 -7.01
C GLY A 101 24.08 29.88 -7.79
N THR A 102 24.14 28.74 -8.49
CA THR A 102 25.30 28.39 -9.32
C THR A 102 25.49 29.34 -10.49
N ALA A 103 24.42 29.77 -11.16
CA ALA A 103 24.49 30.76 -12.22
C ALA A 103 25.07 32.09 -11.72
N VAL A 104 24.59 32.60 -10.58
CA VAL A 104 25.11 33.84 -9.97
C VAL A 104 26.59 33.71 -9.61
N LEU A 105 27.00 32.59 -9.00
CA LEU A 105 28.41 32.35 -8.65
C LEU A 105 29.31 32.29 -9.90
N LEU A 106 28.86 31.60 -10.95
CA LEU A 106 29.60 31.52 -12.21
C LEU A 106 29.71 32.88 -12.89
N SER A 107 28.61 33.65 -12.96
CA SER A 107 28.63 35.01 -13.51
C SER A 107 29.59 35.92 -12.72
N ALA A 108 29.56 35.87 -11.39
CA ALA A 108 30.48 36.62 -10.56
C ALA A 108 31.95 36.23 -10.80
N ALA A 109 32.24 34.94 -10.89
CA ALA A 109 33.58 34.45 -11.19
C ALA A 109 34.09 34.92 -12.56
N VAL A 110 33.23 34.87 -13.60
CA VAL A 110 33.56 35.38 -14.94
C VAL A 110 33.83 36.88 -14.91
N LEU A 111 33.00 37.66 -14.22
CA LEU A 111 33.20 39.10 -14.08
C LEU A 111 34.53 39.43 -13.39
N ILE A 112 34.86 38.74 -12.29
CA ILE A 112 36.13 38.91 -11.58
C ILE A 112 37.31 38.60 -12.52
N VAL A 113 37.28 37.47 -13.21
CA VAL A 113 38.35 37.08 -14.14
C VAL A 113 38.51 38.09 -15.28
N SER A 114 37.40 38.63 -15.80
CA SER A 114 37.42 39.65 -16.85
C SER A 114 37.96 41.01 -16.38
N ALA A 115 37.76 41.38 -15.12
CA ALA A 115 38.24 42.63 -14.54
C ALA A 115 39.73 42.56 -14.14
N THR A 116 40.26 41.36 -13.95
CA THR A 116 41.67 41.10 -13.63
C THR A 116 42.57 40.89 -14.86
N ARG A 117 42.00 40.84 -16.06
CA ARG A 117 42.71 40.78 -17.35
C ARG A 117 42.78 42.16 -17.99
#